data_AF-A0A6A3W2E3-F1
#
_entry.id   AF-A0A6A3W2E3-F1
#
_cell.length_a   1.000
_cell.length_b   1.000
_cell.length_c   1.000
_cell.angle_alpha   90.00
_cell.angle_beta   90.00
_cell.angle_gamma   90.00
#
_symmetry.space_group_name_H-M   'P 1'
#
loop_
_entity.id
_entity.type
_entity.pdbx_description
1 polymer ?
#
loop_
_entity_poly.entity_id
_entity_poly.type
_entity_poly.pdbx_seq_one_letter_code
_entity_poly.pdbx_strand_id
1 'polypeptide(L)'
;DLETFVLKSKDAAALREGLATYCKQNELAFLVVMTMFMTADEQRHRQLLFFQECGDDTKHCVVFFDKEASLPLEILKLPETHHDEHVAAFNQLNTAASRKQVAPLIQRALVEPVVKL
;
A
#
# COMPACT_ATOMS: atom_id res chain seq x y z
N ASP A 1 7.56 -5.98 -9.50
CA ASP A 1 7.53 -5.38 -8.15
C ASP A 1 6.90 -3.99 -8.22
N LEU A 2 6.81 -3.29 -7.09
CA LEU A 2 6.35 -1.91 -7.01
C LEU A 2 7.32 -0.92 -7.66
N GLU A 3 8.62 -1.17 -7.63
CA GLU A 3 9.61 -0.30 -8.27
C GLU A 3 9.31 -0.18 -9.78
N THR A 4 9.14 -1.32 -10.46
CA THR A 4 8.75 -1.37 -11.86
C THR A 4 7.38 -0.71 -12.12
N PHE A 5 6.47 -0.78 -11.16
CA PHE A 5 5.15 -0.13 -11.26
C PHE A 5 5.28 1.40 -11.21
N VAL A 6 6.02 1.94 -10.23
CA VAL A 6 6.17 3.38 -10.07
C VAL A 6 7.01 3.99 -11.18
N LEU A 7 8.01 3.28 -11.70
CA LEU A 7 8.84 3.75 -12.81
C LEU A 7 8.10 3.82 -14.17
N LYS A 8 6.81 3.45 -14.23
CA LYS A 8 5.96 3.71 -15.40
C LYS A 8 5.57 5.18 -15.51
N SER A 9 5.60 5.93 -14.42
CA SER A 9 5.50 7.39 -14.43
C SER A 9 6.88 8.00 -14.60
N LYS A 10 6.89 9.27 -15.02
CA LYS A 10 8.12 10.03 -15.20
C LYS A 10 8.77 10.39 -13.86
N ASP A 11 7.96 10.76 -12.88
CA ASP A 11 8.35 11.27 -11.57
C ASP A 11 7.20 11.10 -10.56
N ALA A 12 7.44 11.46 -9.29
CA ALA A 12 6.46 11.39 -8.21
C ALA A 12 5.17 12.18 -8.51
N ALA A 13 5.27 13.35 -9.16
CA ALA A 13 4.11 14.18 -9.47
C ALA A 13 3.21 13.50 -10.51
N ALA A 14 3.80 12.93 -11.58
CA ALA A 14 3.07 12.17 -12.57
C ALA A 14 2.46 10.88 -11.99
N LEU A 15 3.15 10.22 -11.04
CA LEU A 15 2.60 9.07 -10.32
C LEU A 15 1.35 9.47 -9.54
N ARG A 16 1.47 10.50 -8.69
CA ARG A 16 0.37 11.00 -7.85
C ARG A 16 -0.81 11.42 -8.71
N GLU A 17 -0.59 12.20 -9.77
CA GLU A 17 -1.66 12.64 -10.68
C GLU A 17 -2.40 11.46 -11.31
N GLY A 18 -1.66 10.43 -11.75
CA GLY A 18 -2.23 9.21 -12.31
C GLY A 18 -3.08 8.44 -11.30
N LEU A 19 -2.58 8.25 -10.08
CA LEU A 19 -3.30 7.57 -9.01
C LEU A 19 -4.52 8.37 -8.54
N ALA A 20 -4.40 9.69 -8.38
CA ALA A 20 -5.50 10.60 -8.03
C ALA A 20 -6.60 10.58 -9.09
N THR A 21 -6.22 10.64 -10.38
CA THR A 21 -7.16 10.56 -11.50
C THR A 21 -7.91 9.24 -11.50
N TYR A 22 -7.21 8.13 -11.32
CA TYR A 22 -7.82 6.81 -11.20
C TYR A 22 -8.79 6.75 -10.02
N CYS A 23 -8.39 7.25 -8.85
CA CYS A 23 -9.25 7.30 -7.67
C CYS A 23 -10.52 8.12 -7.91
N LYS A 24 -10.39 9.32 -8.49
CA LYS A 24 -11.52 10.19 -8.81
C LYS A 24 -12.50 9.54 -9.79
N GLN A 25 -12.00 8.86 -10.82
CA GLN A 25 -12.82 8.18 -11.83
C GLN A 25 -13.61 7.00 -11.25
N ASN A 26 -13.09 6.38 -10.18
CA ASN A 26 -13.68 5.19 -9.56
C ASN A 26 -14.27 5.48 -8.16
N GLU A 27 -14.39 6.77 -7.79
CA GLU A 27 -14.92 7.23 -6.50
C GLU A 27 -14.21 6.56 -5.29
N LEU A 28 -12.89 6.38 -5.39
CA LEU A 28 -12.08 5.76 -4.35
C LEU A 28 -11.47 6.83 -3.44
N ALA A 29 -11.68 6.71 -2.13
CA ALA A 29 -10.98 7.52 -1.12
C ALA A 29 -9.58 6.96 -0.79
N PHE A 30 -9.43 5.65 -0.91
CA PHE A 30 -8.21 4.92 -0.56
C PHE A 30 -7.93 3.83 -1.60
N LEU A 31 -6.74 3.83 -2.18
CA LEU A 31 -6.31 2.87 -3.19
C LEU A 31 -5.18 1.99 -2.65
N VAL A 32 -5.31 0.69 -2.89
CA VAL A 32 -4.28 -0.29 -2.56
C VAL A 32 -3.86 -1.05 -3.81
N VAL A 33 -2.58 -0.96 -4.15
CA VAL A 33 -1.95 -1.77 -5.19
C VAL A 33 -1.22 -2.94 -4.53
N MET A 34 -1.57 -4.16 -4.92
CA MET A 34 -0.89 -5.37 -4.45
C MET A 34 -0.09 -5.97 -5.60
N THR A 35 1.19 -6.23 -5.39
CA THR A 35 2.02 -6.96 -6.35
C THR A 35 2.47 -8.30 -5.77
N MET A 36 2.76 -9.25 -6.67
CA MET A 36 3.36 -10.54 -6.32
C MET A 36 4.37 -10.89 -7.41
N PHE A 37 5.54 -11.33 -7.00
CA PHE A 37 6.58 -11.82 -7.91
C PHE A 37 7.36 -12.94 -7.24
N MET A 38 8.07 -13.71 -8.06
CA MET A 38 8.97 -14.77 -7.63
C MET A 38 10.39 -14.31 -7.94
N THR A 39 11.30 -14.51 -7.01
CA THR A 39 12.74 -14.30 -7.20
C THR A 39 13.39 -15.57 -7.77
N ALA A 40 14.67 -15.46 -8.18
CA ALA A 40 15.39 -16.57 -8.81
C ALA A 40 15.57 -17.81 -7.91
N ASP A 41 15.45 -17.62 -6.59
CA ASP A 41 15.46 -18.65 -5.55
C ASP A 41 14.05 -19.23 -5.27
N GLU A 42 13.09 -18.99 -6.17
CA GLU A 42 11.69 -19.43 -6.07
C GLU A 42 10.96 -18.93 -4.81
N GLN A 43 11.48 -17.88 -4.16
CA GLN A 43 10.77 -17.24 -3.06
C GLN A 43 9.69 -16.32 -3.58
N ARG A 44 8.51 -16.40 -2.94
CA ARG A 44 7.38 -15.54 -3.24
C ARG A 44 7.51 -14.25 -2.46
N HIS A 45 7.46 -13.13 -3.16
CA HIS A 45 7.40 -11.81 -2.56
C HIS A 45 6.05 -11.16 -2.83
N ARG A 46 5.58 -10.38 -1.85
CA ARG A 46 4.39 -9.54 -1.98
C ARG A 46 4.72 -8.15 -1.50
N GLN A 47 4.18 -7.16 -2.20
CA GLN A 47 4.34 -5.76 -1.84
C GLN A 47 3.00 -5.04 -1.94
N LEU A 48 2.84 -4.03 -1.10
CA LEU A 48 1.64 -3.20 -1.02
C LEU A 48 2.04 -1.75 -1.24
N LEU A 49 1.26 -1.03 -2.03
CA LEU A 49 1.32 0.42 -2.11
C LEU A 49 -0.05 0.96 -1.72
N PHE A 50 -0.05 1.85 -0.74
CA PHE A 50 -1.21 2.60 -0.29
C PHE A 50 -1.13 4.00 -0.88
N PHE A 51 -2.25 4.45 -1.44
CA PHE A 51 -2.42 5.79 -1.97
C PHE A 51 -3.71 6.40 -1.44
N GLN A 52 -3.60 7.63 -0.97
CA GLN A 52 -4.72 8.46 -0.55
C GLN A 52 -4.40 9.92 -0.82
N GLU A 53 -5.35 10.67 -1.36
CA GLU A 53 -5.13 12.09 -1.64
C GLU A 53 -5.27 12.94 -0.37
N CYS A 54 -6.11 12.51 0.57
CA CYS A 54 -6.38 13.19 1.83
C CYS A 54 -6.62 12.17 2.94
N GLY A 55 -6.36 12.55 4.19
CA GLY A 55 -6.64 11.74 5.37
C GLY A 55 -5.43 10.99 5.92
N ASP A 56 -5.70 10.04 6.82
CA ASP A 56 -4.69 9.30 7.61
C ASP A 56 -4.90 7.77 7.52
N ASP A 57 -5.67 7.28 6.54
CA ASP A 57 -6.05 5.86 6.44
C ASP A 57 -4.85 4.92 6.32
N THR A 58 -3.79 5.33 5.58
CA THR A 58 -2.49 4.64 5.56
C THR A 58 -1.95 4.42 6.98
N LYS A 59 -1.91 5.48 7.79
CA LYS A 59 -1.38 5.43 9.16
C LYS A 59 -2.28 4.56 10.05
N HIS A 60 -3.59 4.71 9.93
CA HIS A 60 -4.56 3.89 10.66
C HIS A 60 -4.39 2.41 10.36
N CYS A 61 -4.25 2.05 9.08
CA CYS A 61 -4.02 0.67 8.65
C CYS A 61 -2.72 0.11 9.24
N VAL A 62 -1.60 0.84 9.13
CA VAL A 62 -0.30 0.38 9.67
C VAL A 62 -0.37 0.16 11.18
N VAL A 63 -0.95 1.09 11.93
CA VAL A 63 -1.13 0.96 13.39
C VAL A 63 -2.01 -0.23 13.74
N PHE A 64 -3.12 -0.42 13.03
CA PHE A 64 -4.01 -1.55 13.25
C PHE A 64 -3.32 -2.89 12.98
N PHE A 65 -2.57 -3.01 11.88
CA PHE A 65 -1.88 -4.25 11.54
C PHE A 65 -0.79 -4.62 12.56
N ASP A 66 -0.09 -3.61 13.09
CA ASP A 66 0.91 -3.80 14.14
C ASP A 66 0.25 -4.25 15.46
N LYS A 67 -0.80 -3.53 15.91
CA LYS A 67 -1.57 -3.84 17.12
C LYS A 67 -2.16 -5.26 17.10
N GLU A 68 -2.75 -5.66 15.98
CA GLU A 68 -3.42 -6.96 15.85
C GLU A 68 -2.47 -8.09 15.40
N ALA A 69 -1.19 -7.78 15.14
CA ALA A 69 -0.22 -8.68 14.52
C ALA A 69 -0.78 -9.42 13.27
N SER A 70 -1.66 -8.76 12.52
CA SER A 70 -2.52 -9.41 11.52
C SER A 70 -1.93 -9.40 10.11
N LEU A 71 -1.15 -8.38 9.79
CA LEU A 71 -0.44 -8.25 8.51
C LEU A 71 0.92 -7.58 8.74
N PRO A 72 2.00 -8.35 8.97
CA PRO A 72 3.32 -7.77 9.20
C PRO A 72 3.83 -7.09 7.91
N LEU A 73 4.11 -5.80 8.02
CA LEU A 73 4.60 -4.94 6.94
C LEU A 73 5.96 -4.35 7.30
N GLU A 74 6.84 -4.27 6.31
CA GLU A 74 8.09 -3.55 6.39
C GLU A 74 8.08 -2.42 5.36
N ILE A 75 8.52 -1.22 5.74
CA ILE A 75 8.55 -0.06 4.83
C ILE A 75 9.48 -0.37 3.64
N LEU A 76 8.94 -0.23 2.43
CA LEU A 76 9.70 -0.31 1.19
C LEU A 76 10.08 1.10 0.75
N LYS A 77 11.38 1.36 0.60
CA LYS A 77 11.86 2.61 0.00
C LYS A 77 11.63 2.56 -1.50
N LEU A 78 10.81 3.49 -2.00
CA LEU A 78 10.68 3.74 -3.43
C LEU A 78 11.90 4.51 -3.97
N PRO A 79 12.15 4.50 -5.28
CA PRO A 79 13.16 5.36 -5.89
C PRO A 79 12.97 6.83 -5.48
N GLU A 80 14.07 7.55 -5.22
CA GLU A 80 14.01 8.95 -4.74
C GLU A 80 13.20 9.86 -5.67
N THR A 81 13.24 9.61 -6.98
CA THR A 81 12.48 10.35 -8.00
C THR A 81 10.96 10.19 -7.90
N HIS A 82 10.49 9.19 -7.13
CA HIS A 82 9.08 8.82 -6.97
C HIS A 82 8.63 8.83 -5.50
N HIS A 83 9.42 9.46 -4.61
CA HIS A 83 9.01 9.65 -3.24
C HIS A 83 7.93 10.74 -3.14
N ASP A 84 6.76 10.39 -2.60
CA ASP A 84 5.63 11.31 -2.38
C ASP A 84 4.94 10.97 -1.06
N GLU A 85 4.48 11.99 -0.32
CA GLU A 85 3.83 11.82 1.00
C GLU A 85 2.47 11.09 0.95
N HIS A 86 1.80 11.09 -0.22
CA HIS A 86 0.52 10.43 -0.44
C HIS A 86 0.69 8.94 -0.77
N VAL A 87 1.92 8.48 -0.98
CA VAL A 87 2.27 7.13 -1.39
C VAL A 87 3.09 6.46 -0.29
N ALA A 88 2.57 5.38 0.28
CA ALA A 88 3.32 4.54 1.20
C ALA A 88 3.48 3.14 0.61
N ALA A 89 4.71 2.64 0.57
CA ALA A 89 5.03 1.32 0.02
C ALA A 89 5.58 0.38 1.09
N PHE A 90 5.24 -0.90 0.98
CA PHE A 90 5.59 -1.91 1.98
C PHE A 90 5.94 -3.25 1.33
N ASN A 91 6.93 -3.94 1.89
CA ASN A 91 7.06 -5.38 1.77
C ASN A 91 6.05 -6.04 2.70
N GLN A 92 5.28 -6.98 2.17
CA GLN A 92 4.33 -7.78 2.95
C GLN A 92 5.03 -9.07 3.39
N LEU A 93 5.37 -9.16 4.68
CA LEU A 93 6.18 -10.26 5.22
C LEU A 93 5.41 -11.59 5.26
N ASN A 94 4.09 -11.54 5.44
CA ASN A 94 3.24 -12.71 5.26
C ASN A 94 2.93 -12.94 3.77
N THR A 95 3.84 -13.57 3.04
CA THR A 95 3.75 -13.76 1.57
C THR A 95 2.65 -14.76 1.15
N ALA A 96 2.10 -15.52 2.09
CA ALA A 96 0.94 -16.38 1.88
C ALA A 96 -0.37 -15.58 1.80
N ALA A 97 -0.47 -14.45 2.50
CA ALA A 97 -1.69 -13.64 2.52
C ALA A 97 -1.97 -12.99 1.16
N SER A 98 -3.05 -13.42 0.50
CA SER A 98 -3.48 -12.87 -0.78
C SER A 98 -4.48 -11.72 -0.60
N ARG A 99 -4.93 -11.11 -1.71
CA ARG A 99 -6.03 -10.11 -1.69
C ARG A 99 -7.26 -10.61 -0.92
N LYS A 100 -7.57 -11.92 -0.97
CA LYS A 100 -8.71 -12.51 -0.25
C LYS A 100 -8.59 -12.39 1.28
N GLN A 101 -7.38 -12.29 1.80
CA GLN A 101 -7.10 -12.15 3.24
C GLN A 101 -6.77 -10.70 3.59
N VAL A 102 -6.01 -10.00 2.74
CA VAL A 102 -5.56 -8.63 2.99
C VAL A 102 -6.70 -7.62 2.88
N ALA A 103 -7.60 -7.73 1.89
CA ALA A 103 -8.68 -6.76 1.72
C ALA A 103 -9.64 -6.71 2.93
N PRO A 104 -10.11 -7.84 3.49
CA PRO A 104 -10.90 -7.81 4.73
C PRO A 104 -10.17 -7.19 5.93
N LEU A 105 -8.84 -7.36 6.04
CA LEU A 105 -8.05 -6.74 7.11
C LEU A 105 -8.00 -5.23 6.96
N ILE A 106 -7.77 -4.72 5.75
CA ILE A 106 -7.81 -3.28 5.46
C ILE A 106 -9.19 -2.73 5.79
N GLN A 107 -10.27 -3.39 5.34
CA GLN A 107 -11.63 -2.96 5.64
C GLN A 107 -11.91 -2.87 7.15
N ARG A 108 -11.43 -3.83 7.93
CA ARG A 108 -11.52 -3.77 9.40
C ARG A 108 -10.74 -2.59 9.97
N ALA A 109 -9.51 -2.37 9.50
CA ALA A 109 -8.66 -1.27 9.94
C ALA A 109 -9.29 0.11 9.68
N LEU A 110 -9.99 0.27 8.56
CA LEU A 110 -10.66 1.53 8.18
C LEU A 110 -11.94 1.80 8.96
N VAL A 111 -12.58 0.77 9.52
CA VAL A 111 -13.83 0.89 10.29
C VAL A 111 -13.54 0.99 11.79
N GLU A 112 -12.44 0.41 12.28
CA GLU A 112 -12.11 0.48 13.70
C GLU A 112 -11.73 1.92 14.10
N PRO A 113 -12.45 2.54 15.06
CA PRO A 113 -12.10 3.87 15.50
C PRO A 113 -10.72 3.85 16.13
N VAL A 114 -9.85 4.77 15.70
CA VAL A 114 -8.56 5.01 16.36
C VAL A 114 -8.85 5.49 17.76
N VAL A 115 -8.79 4.57 18.73
CA VAL A 115 -8.88 4.93 20.14
C VAL A 115 -7.67 5.80 20.43
N LYS A 116 -7.90 7.11 20.59
CA LYS A 116 -6.92 8.04 21.14
C LYS A 116 -6.62 7.57 22.56
N LEU A 117 -5.51 6.89 22.75
CA LEU A 117 -4.90 6.70 24.07
C LEU A 117 -4.24 8.00 24.51
#